data_AF-A0A5K0VUN4-F1
#
_entry.id   AF-A0A5K0VUN4-F1
#
_cell.length_a   1.000
_cell.length_b   1.000
_cell.length_c   1.000
_cell.angle_alpha   90.00
_cell.angle_beta   90.00
_cell.angle_gamma   90.00
#
_symmetry.space_group_name_H-M   'P 1'
#
loop_
_entity.id
_entity.type
_entity.pdbx_description
1 polymer ?
#
loop_
_entity_poly.entity_id
_entity_poly.type
_entity_poly.pdbx_seq_one_letter_code
_entity_poly.pdbx_strand_id
1 'polypeptide(L)'
;KCRQSDLNLLEAGRSSSSGVAPVDSRRRSMDVEAQHPAVPVPPREGLEAQMRLSEKRGAMMIVSVLIATLTYQATLNPPGGFWQDDKLRNASNTTLSVQPFADDHFAGIAINARYEGSYNNFVKCNAVGLFASLATILLLTSATTIERPIMIWGLMLVMWVSVFSVAFSFVFGVRLIAAGTMTKTLAVLLLSFISLLGILLVVHTSIGVRELRSWLKNKMSCRGAA
;
A
#
# COMPACT_ATOMS: atom_id res chain seq x y z
N LYS A 1 32.96 7.16 -15.62
CA LYS A 1 32.51 5.89 -16.25
C LYS A 1 31.01 5.56 -16.07
N CYS A 2 30.28 6.04 -15.04
CA CYS A 2 28.83 5.78 -14.91
C CYS A 2 27.88 6.78 -15.60
N ARG A 3 28.34 7.96 -16.02
CA ARG A 3 27.52 8.88 -16.87
C ARG A 3 27.79 8.70 -18.37
N GLN A 4 28.95 8.12 -18.73
CA GLN A 4 29.35 7.92 -20.12
C GLN A 4 28.60 6.77 -20.79
N SER A 5 28.20 5.75 -20.03
CA SER A 5 27.43 4.60 -20.53
C SER A 5 26.03 4.99 -20.99
N ASP A 6 25.38 5.95 -20.32
CA ASP A 6 24.03 6.42 -20.68
C ASP A 6 24.05 7.48 -21.80
N LEU A 7 25.13 8.29 -21.91
CA LEU A 7 25.30 9.21 -23.05
C LEU A 7 25.61 8.48 -24.35
N ASN A 8 26.46 7.45 -24.31
CA ASN A 8 26.84 6.69 -25.51
C ASN A 8 25.64 5.94 -26.14
N LEU A 9 24.63 5.57 -25.33
CA LEU A 9 23.39 4.95 -25.82
C LEU A 9 22.43 5.95 -26.48
N LEU A 10 22.48 7.23 -26.10
CA LEU A 10 21.67 8.29 -26.72
C LEU A 10 22.35 8.89 -27.98
N GLU A 11 23.69 8.93 -28.02
CA GLU A 11 24.44 9.37 -29.21
C GLU A 11 24.46 8.34 -30.34
N ALA A 12 24.43 7.04 -30.03
CA ALA A 12 24.33 5.99 -31.04
C ALA A 12 23.02 6.06 -31.86
N GLY A 13 21.94 6.59 -31.26
CA GLY A 13 20.67 6.81 -31.96
C GLY A 13 20.65 8.04 -32.87
N ARG A 14 21.60 8.98 -32.71
CA ARG A 14 21.62 10.27 -33.43
C ARG A 14 22.57 10.28 -34.64
N SER A 15 23.53 9.36 -34.70
CA SER A 15 24.55 9.28 -35.76
C SER A 15 24.03 8.75 -37.10
N SER A 16 22.80 8.24 -37.20
CA SER A 16 22.27 7.66 -38.45
C SER A 16 21.51 8.65 -39.36
N SER A 17 21.56 9.95 -39.08
CA SER A 17 20.85 10.97 -39.88
C SER A 17 21.74 12.19 -40.15
N SER A 18 22.75 12.04 -41.00
CA SER A 18 23.25 13.18 -41.77
C SER A 18 24.16 12.70 -42.90
N GLY A 19 23.68 12.87 -44.14
CA GLY A 19 24.40 12.47 -45.35
C GLY A 19 23.62 12.85 -46.59
N VAL A 20 23.58 14.15 -46.92
CA VAL A 20 23.15 14.65 -48.23
C VAL A 20 24.33 14.48 -49.20
N ALA A 21 24.13 13.74 -50.29
CA ALA A 21 25.08 13.62 -51.40
C ALA A 21 24.36 13.86 -52.74
N PRO A 22 25.07 14.36 -53.78
CA PRO A 22 24.45 15.01 -54.93
C PRO A 22 23.99 14.03 -56.02
N VAL A 23 23.07 14.54 -56.84
CA VAL A 23 22.37 13.87 -57.95
C VAL A 23 23.36 13.40 -59.03
N ASP A 24 23.43 12.08 -59.25
CA ASP A 24 23.99 11.49 -60.48
C ASP A 24 22.92 10.69 -61.21
N SER A 25 22.92 10.84 -62.54
CA SER A 25 21.86 10.49 -63.46
C SER A 25 22.16 9.12 -64.08
N ARG A 26 21.57 8.04 -63.58
CA ARG A 26 21.45 6.81 -64.39
C ARG A 26 20.26 5.93 -63.99
N ARG A 27 19.35 5.84 -64.95
CA ARG A 27 18.10 5.08 -64.99
C ARG A 27 18.33 3.56 -64.94
N ARG A 28 17.70 2.84 -64.00
CA ARG A 28 17.19 1.47 -64.22
C ARG A 28 16.09 1.08 -63.22
N SER A 29 14.90 0.88 -63.80
CA SER A 29 13.76 0.02 -63.44
C SER A 29 13.61 -0.55 -62.03
N MET A 30 12.39 -0.34 -61.51
CA MET A 30 11.53 -1.31 -60.80
C MET A 30 12.04 -1.87 -59.47
N ASP A 31 11.47 -1.35 -58.37
CA ASP A 31 10.51 -2.08 -57.53
C ASP A 31 10.04 -1.11 -56.42
N VAL A 32 8.78 -0.66 -56.50
CA VAL A 32 8.15 0.11 -55.40
C VAL A 32 7.60 -0.92 -54.41
N GLU A 33 8.49 -1.52 -53.63
CA GLU A 33 8.12 -2.19 -52.39
C GLU A 33 7.79 -1.08 -51.39
N ALA A 34 6.52 -0.99 -50.99
CA ALA A 34 6.07 -0.04 -49.97
C ALA A 34 6.72 -0.41 -48.63
N GLN A 35 7.92 0.09 -48.38
CA GLN A 35 8.65 -0.01 -47.13
C GLN A 35 7.82 0.69 -46.04
N HIS A 36 6.92 -0.05 -45.40
CA HIS A 36 6.38 0.34 -44.11
C HIS A 36 7.59 0.53 -43.19
N PRO A 37 7.75 1.71 -42.54
CA PRO A 37 8.84 1.88 -41.60
C PRO A 37 8.69 0.81 -40.54
N ALA A 38 9.62 -0.15 -40.53
CA ALA A 38 9.66 -1.23 -39.55
C ALA A 38 9.76 -0.57 -38.17
N VAL A 39 8.63 -0.51 -37.47
CA VAL A 39 8.59 -0.07 -36.08
C VAL A 39 9.50 -1.02 -35.30
N PRO A 40 10.55 -0.51 -34.62
CA PRO A 40 11.40 -1.37 -33.81
C PRO A 40 10.54 -2.00 -32.73
N VAL A 41 10.22 -3.29 -32.87
CA VAL A 41 9.51 -4.03 -31.85
C VAL A 41 10.47 -4.18 -30.67
N PRO A 42 10.15 -3.63 -29.48
CA PRO A 42 11.04 -3.77 -28.33
C PRO A 42 11.25 -5.26 -28.00
N PRO A 43 12.42 -5.64 -27.45
CA PRO A 43 12.70 -7.03 -27.09
C PRO A 43 11.57 -7.61 -26.23
N ARG A 44 11.05 -8.80 -26.60
CA ARG A 44 9.92 -9.46 -25.91
C ARG A 44 10.10 -9.54 -24.39
N GLU A 45 11.32 -9.75 -23.92
CA GLU A 45 11.64 -9.83 -22.49
C GLU A 45 11.37 -8.53 -21.71
N GLY A 46 11.60 -7.36 -22.34
CA GLY A 46 11.36 -6.06 -21.72
C GLY A 46 9.88 -5.73 -21.57
N LEU A 47 9.06 -6.12 -22.55
CA LEU A 47 7.62 -5.93 -22.53
C LEU A 47 6.95 -6.79 -21.44
N GLU A 48 7.35 -8.05 -21.32
CA GLU A 48 6.83 -8.94 -20.27
C GLU A 48 7.21 -8.48 -18.85
N ALA A 49 8.41 -7.92 -18.67
CA ALA A 49 8.82 -7.38 -17.39
C ALA A 49 7.98 -6.16 -16.98
N GLN A 50 7.68 -5.26 -17.93
CA GLN A 50 6.84 -4.08 -17.68
C GLN A 50 5.39 -4.48 -17.36
N MET A 51 4.83 -5.46 -18.08
CA MET A 51 3.49 -5.99 -17.81
C MET A 51 3.40 -6.62 -16.41
N ARG A 52 4.39 -7.44 -16.02
CA ARG A 52 4.44 -8.01 -14.66
C ARG A 52 4.52 -6.94 -13.57
N LEU A 53 5.19 -5.81 -13.83
CA LEU A 53 5.26 -4.70 -12.87
C LEU A 53 3.95 -3.91 -12.80
N SER A 54 3.25 -3.70 -13.92
CA SER A 54 1.96 -3.01 -13.93
C SER A 54 0.87 -3.84 -13.26
N GLU A 55 0.83 -5.15 -13.49
CA GLU A 55 -0.08 -6.08 -12.82
C GLU A 55 0.10 -6.06 -11.30
N LYS A 56 1.36 -6.15 -10.83
CA LYS A 56 1.67 -6.06 -9.40
C LYS A 56 1.21 -4.74 -8.79
N ARG A 57 1.41 -3.63 -9.49
CA ARG A 57 0.94 -2.30 -9.05
C ARG A 57 -0.58 -2.23 -9.00
N GLY A 58 -1.27 -2.74 -10.02
CA GLY A 58 -2.74 -2.81 -10.06
C GLY A 58 -3.29 -3.65 -8.90
N ALA A 59 -2.72 -4.82 -8.65
CA ALA A 59 -3.10 -5.67 -7.52
C ALA A 59 -2.90 -4.96 -6.17
N MET A 60 -1.75 -4.29 -5.96
CA MET A 60 -1.51 -3.50 -4.75
C MET A 60 -2.51 -2.35 -4.58
N MET A 61 -2.88 -1.66 -5.66
CA MET A 61 -3.90 -0.61 -5.63
C MET A 61 -5.25 -1.17 -5.16
N ILE A 62 -5.68 -2.29 -5.74
CA ILE A 62 -6.94 -2.96 -5.38
C ILE A 62 -6.95 -3.35 -3.91
N VAL A 63 -5.87 -3.98 -3.42
CA VAL A 63 -5.75 -4.37 -2.00
C VAL A 63 -5.82 -3.14 -1.08
N SER A 64 -5.21 -2.02 -1.48
CA SER A 64 -5.24 -0.78 -0.70
C SER A 64 -6.66 -0.20 -0.61
N VAL A 65 -7.38 -0.16 -1.73
CA VAL A 65 -8.78 0.30 -1.75
C VAL A 65 -9.66 -0.61 -0.91
N LEU A 66 -9.44 -1.93 -0.98
CA LEU A 66 -10.17 -2.90 -0.14
C LEU A 66 -9.94 -2.63 1.35
N ILE A 67 -8.69 -2.45 1.77
CA ILE A 67 -8.38 -2.14 3.18
C ILE A 67 -9.01 -0.80 3.59
N ALA A 68 -8.90 0.24 2.76
CA ALA A 68 -9.52 1.53 3.02
C ALA A 68 -11.04 1.39 3.20
N THR A 69 -11.68 0.58 2.35
CA THR A 69 -13.11 0.31 2.42
C THR A 69 -13.47 -0.42 3.71
N LEU A 70 -12.74 -1.48 4.06
CA LEU A 70 -13.00 -2.26 5.27
C LEU A 70 -12.85 -1.42 6.54
N THR A 71 -11.80 -0.59 6.62
CA THR A 71 -11.55 0.28 7.78
C THR A 71 -12.54 1.43 7.89
N TYR A 72 -12.95 2.01 6.74
CA TYR A 72 -14.00 3.02 6.68
C TYR A 72 -15.33 2.46 7.18
N GLN A 73 -15.73 1.29 6.68
CA GLN A 73 -16.98 0.63 7.09
C GLN A 73 -16.97 0.24 8.57
N ALA A 74 -15.85 -0.29 9.08
CA ALA A 74 -15.70 -0.66 10.47
C ALA A 74 -15.77 0.53 11.44
N THR A 75 -15.40 1.73 10.97
CA THR A 75 -15.45 2.97 11.78
C THR A 75 -16.86 3.56 11.81
N LEU A 76 -17.57 3.56 10.67
CA LEU A 76 -18.94 4.07 10.59
C LEU A 76 -19.97 3.13 11.20
N ASN A 77 -19.69 1.82 11.18
CA ASN A 77 -20.56 0.80 11.74
C ASN A 77 -19.77 0.08 12.84
N PRO A 78 -19.62 0.69 14.03
CA PRO A 78 -18.85 0.10 15.10
C PRO A 78 -19.48 -1.23 15.52
N PRO A 79 -18.67 -2.20 15.96
CA PRO A 79 -19.18 -3.44 16.53
C PRO A 79 -20.12 -3.10 17.68
N GLY A 80 -21.31 -3.72 17.70
CA GLY A 80 -22.35 -3.45 18.69
C GLY A 80 -23.29 -2.29 18.34
N GLY A 81 -22.99 -1.48 17.33
CA GLY A 81 -23.85 -0.39 16.87
C GLY A 81 -23.86 0.83 17.78
N PHE A 82 -24.88 1.67 17.60
CA PHE A 82 -25.09 2.93 18.33
C PHE A 82 -26.32 2.84 19.22
N TRP A 83 -26.28 3.55 20.35
CA TRP A 83 -27.48 3.81 21.13
C TRP A 83 -28.51 4.55 20.28
N GLN A 84 -29.77 4.15 20.38
CA GLN A 84 -30.88 4.73 19.62
C GLN A 84 -31.73 5.69 20.47
N ASP A 85 -31.49 5.73 21.78
CA ASP A 85 -32.20 6.49 22.78
C ASP A 85 -31.25 7.26 23.70
N ASP A 86 -31.79 8.32 24.31
CA ASP A 86 -31.13 9.09 25.36
C ASP A 86 -31.58 8.58 26.72
N LYS A 87 -30.64 8.24 27.59
CA LYS A 87 -30.91 7.84 28.97
C LYS A 87 -30.02 8.62 29.92
N LEU A 88 -30.63 9.48 30.74
CA LEU A 88 -30.00 10.07 31.91
C LEU A 88 -30.50 9.39 33.18
N ARG A 89 -29.60 9.14 34.12
CA ARG A 89 -29.93 8.64 35.45
C ARG A 89 -30.58 9.75 36.27
N ASN A 90 -31.89 9.65 36.47
CA ASN A 90 -32.59 10.51 37.42
C ASN A 90 -32.06 10.24 38.84
N ALA A 91 -31.55 11.27 39.51
CA ALA A 91 -30.97 11.18 40.85
C ALA A 91 -32.02 10.93 41.97
N SER A 92 -33.31 10.80 41.65
CA SER A 92 -34.42 10.91 42.60
C SER A 92 -35.06 9.60 43.07
N ASN A 93 -34.59 8.42 42.67
CA ASN A 93 -35.12 7.14 43.15
C ASN A 93 -34.03 6.13 43.51
N THR A 94 -33.41 6.35 44.67
CA THR A 94 -32.57 5.34 45.33
C THR A 94 -33.46 4.24 45.93
N THR A 95 -33.98 3.34 45.09
CA THR A 95 -34.53 2.06 45.55
C THR A 95 -33.78 0.93 44.87
N LEU A 96 -32.85 0.36 45.63
CA LEU A 96 -32.40 -1.04 45.60
C LEU A 96 -32.71 -1.80 44.29
N SER A 97 -31.97 -1.49 43.22
CA SER A 97 -31.74 -2.46 42.16
C SER A 97 -30.26 -2.42 41.82
N VAL A 98 -29.58 -3.48 42.22
CA VAL A 98 -28.21 -3.78 41.82
C VAL A 98 -28.27 -4.16 40.34
N GLN A 99 -28.31 -3.16 39.47
CA GLN A 99 -27.99 -3.31 38.05
C GLN A 99 -26.72 -2.50 37.80
N PRO A 100 -25.54 -3.12 37.63
CA PRO A 100 -24.28 -2.41 37.40
C PRO A 100 -24.19 -1.72 36.02
N PHE A 101 -25.30 -1.64 35.28
CA PHE A 101 -25.30 -1.57 33.82
C PHE A 101 -25.98 -0.35 33.18
N ALA A 102 -26.47 0.62 33.96
CA ALA A 102 -27.11 1.81 33.42
C ALA A 102 -26.26 3.06 33.66
N ASP A 103 -25.22 3.24 32.84
CA ASP A 103 -24.55 4.54 32.69
C ASP A 103 -25.38 5.45 31.77
N ASP A 104 -25.22 6.76 31.95
CA ASP A 104 -25.79 7.77 31.06
C ASP A 104 -25.31 7.52 29.62
N HIS A 105 -26.23 7.50 28.66
CA HIS A 105 -25.90 7.38 27.25
C HIS A 105 -26.80 8.28 26.41
N PHE A 106 -26.25 8.67 25.27
CA PHE A 106 -26.93 9.50 24.29
C PHE A 106 -26.99 8.76 22.95
N ALA A 107 -28.07 8.99 22.22
CA ALA A 107 -28.25 8.47 20.89
C ALA A 107 -27.09 8.89 19.97
N GLY A 108 -26.63 7.96 19.13
CA GLY A 108 -25.50 8.18 18.24
C GLY A 108 -24.12 7.93 18.86
N ILE A 109 -24.02 7.66 20.17
CA ILE A 109 -22.79 7.14 20.78
C ILE A 109 -22.71 5.63 20.55
N ALA A 110 -21.53 5.13 20.17
CA ALA A 110 -21.32 3.69 19.98
C ALA A 110 -21.54 2.94 21.30
N ILE A 111 -22.30 1.85 21.28
CA ILE A 111 -22.65 1.05 22.48
C ILE A 111 -21.40 0.57 23.20
N ASN A 112 -20.39 0.19 22.42
CA ASN A 112 -19.13 -0.33 22.92
C ASN A 112 -18.11 0.76 23.34
N ALA A 113 -18.45 2.05 23.24
CA ALA A 113 -17.58 3.15 23.66
C ALA A 113 -17.23 3.09 25.16
N ARG A 114 -18.08 2.48 25.97
CA ARG A 114 -17.87 2.26 27.41
C ARG A 114 -16.65 1.37 27.71
N TYR A 115 -16.29 0.47 26.80
CA TYR A 115 -15.08 -0.35 26.93
C TYR A 115 -13.85 0.42 26.43
N GLU A 116 -13.50 1.49 27.16
CA GLU A 116 -12.51 2.49 26.73
C GLU A 116 -11.22 1.88 26.17
N GLY A 117 -10.68 0.83 26.81
CA GLY A 117 -9.45 0.19 26.35
C GLY A 117 -9.57 -0.47 24.97
N SER A 118 -10.48 -1.43 24.81
CA SER A 118 -10.60 -2.20 23.57
C SER A 118 -11.22 -1.37 22.43
N TYR A 119 -12.20 -0.52 22.75
CA TYR A 119 -12.89 0.32 21.75
C TYR A 119 -11.97 1.42 21.21
N ASN A 120 -11.24 2.12 22.08
CA ASN A 120 -10.31 3.16 21.63
C ASN A 120 -9.19 2.57 20.76
N ASN A 121 -8.65 1.40 21.15
CA ASN A 121 -7.65 0.70 20.34
C ASN A 121 -8.21 0.24 19.00
N PHE A 122 -9.45 -0.26 18.97
CA PHE A 122 -10.15 -0.61 17.72
C PHE A 122 -10.25 0.60 16.78
N VAL A 123 -10.75 1.74 17.25
CA VAL A 123 -10.92 2.94 16.43
C VAL A 123 -9.57 3.48 15.95
N LYS A 124 -8.56 3.55 16.82
CA LYS A 124 -7.20 3.99 16.47
C LYS A 124 -6.56 3.11 15.39
N CYS A 125 -6.64 1.78 15.54
CA CYS A 125 -6.10 0.84 14.56
C CYS A 125 -6.85 0.92 13.22
N ASN A 126 -8.17 1.11 13.21
CA ASN A 126 -8.89 1.33 11.94
C ASN A 126 -8.47 2.64 11.27
N ALA A 127 -8.34 3.73 12.04
CA ALA A 127 -7.92 5.02 11.50
C ALA A 127 -6.51 4.95 10.88
N VAL A 128 -5.55 4.33 11.57
CA VAL A 128 -4.19 4.12 11.04
C VAL A 128 -4.24 3.28 9.75
N GLY A 129 -5.06 2.23 9.71
CA GLY A 129 -5.23 1.41 8.51
C GLY A 129 -5.81 2.19 7.33
N LEU A 130 -6.79 3.07 7.58
CA LEU A 130 -7.40 3.93 6.59
C LEU A 130 -6.39 4.94 6.02
N PHE A 131 -5.73 5.70 6.88
CA PHE A 131 -4.75 6.71 6.45
C PHE A 131 -3.53 6.09 5.77
N ALA A 132 -3.05 4.94 6.26
CA ALA A 132 -1.98 4.20 5.60
C ALA A 132 -2.39 3.75 4.19
N SER A 133 -3.61 3.22 4.01
CA SER A 133 -4.10 2.83 2.67
C SER A 133 -4.29 4.02 1.74
N LEU A 134 -4.77 5.16 2.23
CA LEU A 134 -4.83 6.40 1.44
C LEU A 134 -3.43 6.86 1.02
N ALA A 135 -2.46 6.83 1.94
CA ALA A 135 -1.07 7.14 1.63
C ALA A 135 -0.51 6.19 0.57
N THR A 136 -0.78 4.89 0.66
CA THR A 136 -0.39 3.89 -0.34
C THR A 136 -0.96 4.21 -1.72
N ILE A 137 -2.26 4.54 -1.81
CA ILE A 137 -2.91 4.90 -3.08
C ILE A 137 -2.23 6.14 -3.68
N LEU A 138 -2.02 7.18 -2.88
CA LEU A 138 -1.36 8.41 -3.33
C LEU A 138 0.09 8.16 -3.78
N LEU A 139 0.83 7.31 -3.07
CA LEU A 139 2.19 6.91 -3.44
C LEU A 139 2.22 6.07 -4.72
N LEU A 140 1.23 5.20 -4.95
CA LEU A 140 1.08 4.46 -6.21
C LEU A 140 0.80 5.40 -7.39
N THR A 141 -0.07 6.40 -7.18
CA THR A 141 -0.43 7.37 -8.21
C THR A 141 0.71 8.34 -8.52
N SER A 142 1.47 8.76 -7.50
CA SER A 142 2.60 9.72 -7.63
C SER A 142 3.90 9.10 -8.17
N ALA A 143 3.86 7.86 -8.66
CA ALA A 143 5.05 7.08 -8.98
C ALA A 143 5.93 7.59 -10.15
N THR A 144 5.70 8.81 -10.65
CA THR A 144 6.43 9.45 -11.75
C THR A 144 7.52 10.42 -11.27
N THR A 145 7.49 10.89 -10.02
CA THR A 145 8.36 12.01 -9.56
C THR A 145 9.49 11.63 -8.60
N ILE A 146 9.39 10.50 -7.89
CA ILE A 146 10.34 10.11 -6.83
C ILE A 146 11.31 9.04 -7.34
N GLU A 147 12.57 9.08 -6.87
CA GLU A 147 13.57 8.03 -7.15
C GLU A 147 12.99 6.63 -6.83
N ARG A 148 13.05 5.74 -7.83
CA ARG A 148 12.43 4.40 -7.78
C ARG A 148 12.71 3.59 -6.50
N PRO A 149 13.95 3.51 -5.96
CA PRO A 149 14.21 2.66 -4.79
C PRO A 149 13.58 3.21 -3.50
N ILE A 150 13.59 4.53 -3.28
CA ILE A 150 13.04 5.16 -2.07
C ILE A 150 11.52 5.03 -2.07
N MET A 151 10.89 5.25 -3.22
CA MET A 151 9.44 5.11 -3.39
C MET A 151 8.97 3.69 -3.12
N ILE A 152 9.65 2.67 -3.67
CA ILE A 152 9.30 1.25 -3.45
C ILE A 152 9.42 0.90 -1.97
N TRP A 153 10.45 1.41 -1.30
CA TRP A 153 10.65 1.21 0.12
C TRP A 153 9.59 1.87 1.00
N GLY A 154 9.26 3.13 0.71
CA GLY A 154 8.17 3.83 1.39
C GLY A 154 6.84 3.12 1.22
N LEU A 155 6.53 2.71 -0.02
CA LEU A 155 5.32 1.95 -0.34
C LEU A 155 5.24 0.65 0.46
N MET A 156 6.34 -0.09 0.49
CA MET A 156 6.42 -1.34 1.24
C MET A 156 6.18 -1.11 2.75
N LEU A 157 6.81 -0.10 3.35
CA LEU A 157 6.62 0.21 4.78
C LEU A 157 5.18 0.59 5.10
N VAL A 158 4.57 1.48 4.32
CA VAL A 158 3.19 1.92 4.53
C VAL A 158 2.21 0.76 4.34
N MET A 159 2.46 -0.13 3.37
CA MET A 159 1.66 -1.36 3.17
C MET A 159 1.73 -2.29 4.37
N TRP A 160 2.91 -2.52 4.95
CA TRP A 160 3.01 -3.35 6.15
C TRP A 160 2.27 -2.73 7.32
N VAL A 161 2.42 -1.41 7.53
CA VAL A 161 1.69 -0.68 8.57
C VAL A 161 0.18 -0.85 8.40
N SER A 162 -0.37 -0.72 7.19
CA SER A 162 -1.81 -0.88 6.96
C SER A 162 -2.30 -2.29 7.30
N VAL A 163 -1.58 -3.33 6.85
CA VAL A 163 -1.93 -4.74 7.10
C VAL A 163 -1.92 -5.06 8.60
N PHE A 164 -0.87 -4.68 9.33
CA PHE A 164 -0.82 -4.89 10.78
C PHE A 164 -1.92 -4.12 11.50
N SER A 165 -2.19 -2.88 11.08
CA SER A 165 -3.23 -2.05 11.68
C SER A 165 -4.61 -2.69 11.59
N VAL A 166 -4.97 -3.24 10.42
CA VAL A 166 -6.22 -3.99 10.22
C VAL A 166 -6.24 -5.27 11.05
N ALA A 167 -5.13 -6.02 11.08
CA ALA A 167 -5.06 -7.26 11.86
C ALA A 167 -5.26 -7.01 13.37
N PHE A 168 -4.62 -5.97 13.92
CA PHE A 168 -4.82 -5.57 15.31
C PHE A 168 -6.23 -5.05 15.58
N SER A 169 -6.77 -4.22 14.67
CA SER A 169 -8.17 -3.78 14.73
C SER A 169 -9.11 -4.98 14.87
N PHE A 170 -8.91 -6.04 14.07
CA PHE A 170 -9.75 -7.24 14.13
C PHE A 170 -9.68 -7.95 15.50
N VAL A 171 -8.50 -8.04 16.12
CA VAL A 171 -8.35 -8.59 17.48
C VAL A 171 -9.17 -7.79 18.50
N PHE A 172 -9.13 -6.46 18.43
CA PHE A 172 -9.92 -5.61 19.32
C PHE A 172 -11.42 -5.69 19.01
N GLY A 173 -11.81 -5.70 17.75
CA GLY A 173 -13.21 -5.83 17.31
C GLY A 173 -13.85 -7.13 17.79
N VAL A 174 -13.14 -8.27 17.67
CA VAL A 174 -13.61 -9.56 18.17
C VAL A 174 -13.85 -9.54 19.68
N ARG A 175 -13.00 -8.84 20.46
CA ARG A 175 -13.20 -8.68 21.91
C ARG A 175 -14.42 -7.86 22.28
N LEU A 176 -14.89 -6.99 21.38
CA LEU A 176 -16.08 -6.15 21.58
C LEU A 176 -17.39 -6.87 21.23
N ILE A 177 -17.34 -7.87 20.35
CA ILE A 177 -18.54 -8.61 19.88
C ILE A 177 -18.71 -9.92 20.63
N ALA A 178 -17.64 -10.70 20.79
CA ALA A 178 -17.71 -12.05 21.33
C ALA A 178 -17.38 -12.09 22.82
N ALA A 179 -18.28 -12.66 23.63
CA ALA A 179 -18.05 -12.96 25.03
C ALA A 179 -17.69 -14.45 25.22
N GLY A 180 -16.73 -14.74 26.10
CA GLY A 180 -16.42 -16.10 26.55
C GLY A 180 -15.26 -16.80 25.82
N THR A 181 -15.31 -18.14 25.78
CA THR A 181 -14.21 -19.01 25.34
C THR A 181 -13.86 -18.86 23.86
N MET A 182 -14.85 -18.59 23.00
CA MET A 182 -14.63 -18.41 21.55
C MET A 182 -13.72 -17.23 21.24
N THR A 183 -13.80 -16.16 22.03
CA THR A 183 -12.94 -14.96 21.91
C THR A 183 -11.47 -15.29 22.17
N LYS A 184 -11.18 -16.22 23.10
CA LYS A 184 -9.80 -16.62 23.43
C LYS A 184 -9.19 -17.44 22.31
N THR A 185 -9.92 -18.45 21.81
CA THR A 185 -9.46 -19.28 20.69
C THR A 185 -9.22 -18.43 19.45
N LEU A 186 -10.18 -17.57 19.08
CA LEU A 186 -10.04 -16.70 17.92
C LEU A 186 -8.89 -15.69 18.10
N ALA A 187 -8.71 -15.11 19.29
CA ALA A 187 -7.59 -14.22 19.55
C ALA A 187 -6.23 -14.93 19.43
N VAL A 188 -6.09 -16.17 19.90
CA VAL A 188 -4.84 -16.95 19.77
C VAL A 188 -4.52 -17.23 18.30
N LEU A 189 -5.53 -17.63 17.51
CA LEU A 189 -5.36 -17.85 16.06
C LEU A 189 -4.97 -16.57 15.33
N LEU A 190 -5.53 -15.42 15.71
CA LEU A 190 -5.16 -14.13 15.10
C LEU A 190 -3.76 -13.68 15.50
N LEU A 191 -3.36 -13.91 16.76
CA LEU A 191 -2.01 -13.59 17.23
C LEU A 191 -0.96 -14.47 16.57
N SER A 192 -1.24 -15.75 16.31
CA SER A 192 -0.34 -16.62 15.54
C SER A 192 -0.20 -16.14 14.10
N PHE A 193 -1.29 -15.72 13.47
CA PHE A 193 -1.28 -15.12 12.14
C PHE A 193 -0.48 -13.80 12.10
N ILE A 194 -0.69 -12.91 13.07
CA ILE A 194 0.09 -11.66 13.21
C ILE A 194 1.58 -11.96 13.40
N SER A 195 1.92 -12.99 14.19
CA SER A 195 3.31 -13.41 14.39
C SER A 195 3.95 -13.88 13.09
N LEU A 196 3.22 -14.64 12.27
CA LEU A 196 3.67 -15.06 10.95
C LEU A 196 3.87 -13.88 10.00
N LEU A 197 2.95 -12.91 9.98
CA LEU A 197 3.13 -11.65 9.25
C LEU A 197 4.37 -10.89 9.73
N GLY A 198 4.64 -10.88 11.04
CA GLY A 198 5.84 -10.28 11.64
C GLY A 198 7.13 -10.92 11.14
N ILE A 199 7.17 -12.25 11.06
CA ILE A 199 8.34 -12.98 10.52
C ILE A 199 8.53 -12.63 9.04
N LEU A 200 7.46 -12.63 8.24
CA LEU A 200 7.51 -12.25 6.84
C LEU A 200 7.97 -10.79 6.64
N LEU A 201 7.53 -9.86 7.50
CA LEU A 201 8.00 -8.48 7.52
C LEU A 201 9.52 -8.43 7.72
N VAL A 202 10.04 -9.14 8.72
CA VAL A 202 11.48 -9.15 9.02
C VAL A 202 12.27 -9.70 7.84
N VAL A 203 11.81 -10.80 7.23
CA VAL A 203 12.46 -11.38 6.05
C VAL A 203 12.45 -10.39 4.89
N HIS A 204 11.28 -9.85 4.53
CA HIS A 204 11.14 -8.96 3.37
C HIS A 204 11.88 -7.63 3.57
N THR A 205 11.83 -7.04 4.77
CA THR A 205 12.61 -5.84 5.11
C THR A 205 14.10 -6.13 5.08
N SER A 206 14.57 -7.27 5.58
CA SER A 206 16.00 -7.62 5.54
C SER A 206 16.55 -7.72 4.11
N ILE A 207 15.77 -8.29 3.18
CA ILE A 207 16.10 -8.34 1.75
C ILE A 207 16.12 -6.92 1.19
N GLY A 208 15.08 -6.12 1.46
CA GLY A 208 15.05 -4.73 1.06
C GLY A 208 16.28 -3.96 1.56
N VAL A 209 16.69 -4.11 2.83
CA VAL A 209 17.80 -3.36 3.45
C VAL A 209 19.11 -3.65 2.72
N ARG A 210 19.31 -4.91 2.33
CA ARG A 210 20.49 -5.33 1.58
C ARG A 210 20.55 -4.62 0.23
N GLU A 211 19.45 -4.59 -0.51
CA GLU A 211 19.36 -3.91 -1.80
C GLU A 211 19.54 -2.39 -1.68
N LEU A 212 18.87 -1.76 -0.70
CA LEU A 212 19.00 -0.31 -0.47
C LEU A 212 20.42 0.08 -0.09
N ARG A 213 21.07 -0.71 0.77
CA ARG A 213 22.45 -0.50 1.17
C ARG A 213 23.40 -0.65 -0.02
N SER A 214 23.18 -1.66 -0.87
CA SER A 214 23.95 -1.86 -2.10
C SER A 214 23.84 -0.64 -3.02
N TRP A 215 22.61 -0.17 -3.26
CA TRP A 215 22.36 1.02 -4.07
C TRP A 215 22.99 2.29 -3.49
N LEU A 216 22.90 2.51 -2.18
CA LEU A 216 23.52 3.66 -1.51
C LEU A 216 25.04 3.65 -1.66
N LYS A 217 25.68 2.49 -1.50
CA LYS A 217 27.14 2.33 -1.70
C LYS A 217 27.53 2.69 -3.14
N ASN A 218 26.79 2.18 -4.12
CA ASN A 218 27.07 2.47 -5.54
C ASN A 218 26.88 3.96 -5.86
N LYS A 219 25.84 4.60 -5.30
CA LYS A 219 25.58 6.04 -5.47
C LYS A 219 26.68 6.91 -4.86
N MET A 220 27.16 6.56 -3.67
CA MET A 220 28.27 7.28 -3.02
C MET A 220 29.59 7.09 -3.77
N SER A 221 29.89 5.87 -4.23
CA SER A 221 31.09 5.60 -5.04
C SER A 221 31.11 6.40 -6.35
N CYS A 222 29.95 6.68 -6.94
CA CYS A 222 29.85 7.51 -8.15
C CYS A 222 29.99 9.01 -7.86
N ARG A 223 29.64 9.49 -6.66
CA ARG A 223 29.81 10.89 -6.26
C ARG A 223 31.23 11.22 -5.80
N GLY A 224 31.96 10.25 -5.23
CA GLY A 224 33.36 10.44 -4.83
C GLY A 224 34.39 10.28 -5.95
N ALA A 225 33.97 9.81 -7.13
CA ALA A 225 34.81 9.65 -8.32
C ALA A 225 34.59 10.75 -9.39
N ALA A 226 33.82 11.79 -9.03
CA ALA A 226 33.54 12.97 -9.85
C ALA A 226 34.11 14.20 -9.15
#